data_AF-A0A2D6PHK8-F1
#
_entry.id   AF-A0A2D6PHK8-F1
#
_cell.length_a   1.000
_cell.length_b   1.000
_cell.length_c   1.000
_cell.angle_alpha   90.00
_cell.angle_beta   90.00
_cell.angle_gamma   90.00
#
_symmetry.space_group_name_H-M   'P 1'
#
loop_
_entity.id
_entity.type
_entity.pdbx_description
1 polymer ?
#
loop_
_entity_poly.entity_id
_entity_poly.type
_entity_poly.pdbx_seq_one_letter_code
_entity_poly.pdbx_strand_id
1 'polypeptide(L)'
;MNILSTIFSGGTKDLVEGVGGVIDNLHTSKEEKLEAEQKVKELVVSYQNTLEKEISNRWTADMKSDSWLSKNIRPLVLAFLVLSTVLMIFIDAGVVQFHVEEKWTDLLQLVLITVIGAYFGGRSLEKVKKNA
;
A
#
# COMPACT_ATOMS: atom_id res chain seq x y z
N MET A 1 4.19 -19.62 -4.94
CA MET A 1 2.79 -19.30 -4.52
C MET A 1 2.59 -17.80 -4.67
N ASN A 2 1.48 -17.34 -5.27
CA ASN A 2 1.32 -15.92 -5.62
C ASN A 2 0.90 -15.09 -4.38
N ILE A 3 1.84 -14.84 -3.47
CA ILE A 3 1.63 -14.03 -2.24
C ILE A 3 1.02 -12.65 -2.60
N LEU A 4 1.32 -12.14 -3.80
CA LEU A 4 0.74 -10.94 -4.38
C LEU A 4 -0.79 -11.01 -4.50
N SER A 5 -1.36 -12.12 -4.97
CA SER A 5 -2.82 -12.23 -5.13
C SER A 5 -3.55 -12.25 -3.79
N THR A 6 -2.89 -12.70 -2.72
CA THR A 6 -3.48 -12.80 -1.37
C THR A 6 -3.52 -11.44 -0.66
N ILE A 7 -2.53 -10.57 -0.89
CA ILE A 7 -2.43 -9.26 -0.23
C ILE A 7 -3.27 -8.20 -0.96
N PHE A 8 -3.30 -8.19 -2.29
CA PHE A 8 -4.01 -7.16 -3.06
C PHE A 8 -5.52 -7.39 -3.19
N SER A 9 -6.06 -8.57 -2.85
CA SER A 9 -7.48 -8.88 -3.04
C SER A 9 -8.42 -8.50 -1.89
N GLY A 10 -7.93 -8.30 -0.65
CA GLY A 10 -8.81 -8.32 0.54
C GLY A 10 -9.12 -6.98 1.23
N GLY A 11 -8.37 -5.89 0.97
CA GLY A 11 -8.42 -4.72 1.87
C GLY A 11 -9.68 -3.86 1.79
N THR A 12 -10.17 -3.58 0.59
CA THR A 12 -11.21 -2.56 0.37
C THR A 12 -12.53 -3.14 -0.14
N LYS A 13 -12.46 -4.24 -0.88
CA LYS A 13 -13.64 -4.94 -1.40
C LYS A 13 -14.41 -5.64 -0.27
N ASP A 14 -13.68 -6.31 0.62
CA ASP A 14 -14.27 -7.07 1.74
C ASP A 14 -14.93 -6.17 2.79
N LEU A 15 -14.44 -4.94 2.98
CA LEU A 15 -15.08 -3.97 3.89
C LEU A 15 -16.36 -3.38 3.29
N VAL A 16 -16.39 -3.09 1.98
CA VAL A 16 -17.58 -2.59 1.30
C VAL A 16 -18.65 -3.68 1.19
N GLU A 17 -18.25 -4.90 0.85
CA GLU A 17 -19.15 -6.07 0.83
C GLU A 17 -19.63 -6.45 2.24
N GLY A 18 -18.75 -6.35 3.24
CA GLY A 18 -19.08 -6.61 4.64
C GLY A 18 -20.12 -5.65 5.20
N VAL A 19 -20.00 -4.35 4.91
CA VAL A 19 -21.01 -3.37 5.36
C VAL A 19 -22.30 -3.45 4.53
N GLY A 20 -22.20 -3.71 3.21
CA GLY A 20 -23.37 -3.99 2.38
C GLY A 20 -24.20 -5.16 2.90
N GLY A 21 -23.54 -6.26 3.32
CA GLY A 21 -24.22 -7.42 3.91
C GLY A 21 -24.90 -7.13 5.26
N VAL A 22 -24.39 -6.18 6.06
CA VAL A 22 -25.03 -5.78 7.33
C VAL A 22 -26.25 -4.89 7.07
N ILE A 23 -26.16 -3.97 6.10
CA ILE A 23 -27.28 -3.11 5.71
C ILE A 23 -28.38 -3.91 5.01
N ASP A 24 -28.00 -4.95 4.26
CA ASP A 24 -28.92 -5.91 3.63
C ASP A 24 -29.77 -6.71 4.62
N ASN A 25 -29.22 -6.99 5.80
CA ASN A 25 -29.91 -7.73 6.87
C ASN A 25 -30.86 -6.86 7.72
N LEU A 26 -30.91 -5.54 7.50
CA LEU A 26 -31.89 -4.66 8.13
C LEU A 26 -33.22 -4.72 7.36
N HIS A 27 -34.29 -5.18 8.01
CA HIS A 27 -35.66 -5.11 7.49
C HIS A 27 -36.19 -3.66 7.51
N THR A 28 -35.70 -2.81 6.61
CA THR A 28 -36.19 -1.44 6.42
C THR A 28 -36.63 -1.17 4.97
N SER A 29 -37.26 0.00 4.73
CA SER A 29 -37.65 0.47 3.40
C SER A 29 -36.43 0.64 2.50
N LYS A 30 -36.62 0.47 1.18
CA LYS A 30 -35.54 0.59 0.18
C LYS A 30 -34.88 1.98 0.22
N GLU A 31 -35.66 3.03 0.51
CA GLU A 31 -35.17 4.41 0.66
C GLU A 31 -34.23 4.53 1.88
N GLU A 32 -34.65 4.07 3.06
CA GLU A 32 -33.84 4.16 4.29
C GLU A 32 -32.55 3.35 4.19
N LYS A 33 -32.61 2.20 3.50
CA LYS A 33 -31.45 1.37 3.22
C LYS A 33 -30.44 2.07 2.31
N LEU A 34 -30.92 2.70 1.23
CA LEU A 34 -30.08 3.45 0.30
C LEU A 34 -29.42 4.66 0.99
N GLU A 35 -30.17 5.38 1.84
CA GLU A 35 -29.60 6.48 2.63
C GLU A 35 -28.54 6.01 3.63
N ALA A 36 -28.75 4.85 4.27
CA ALA A 36 -27.77 4.25 5.19
C ALA A 36 -26.48 3.85 4.45
N GLU A 37 -26.60 3.21 3.29
CA GLU A 37 -25.44 2.88 2.43
C GLU A 37 -24.67 4.12 2.01
N GLN A 38 -25.38 5.18 1.60
CA GLN A 38 -24.76 6.45 1.23
C GLN A 38 -24.01 7.09 2.39
N LYS A 39 -24.63 7.17 3.58
CA LYS A 39 -23.99 7.71 4.79
C LYS A 39 -22.77 6.90 5.21
N VAL A 40 -22.84 5.57 5.16
CA VAL A 40 -21.68 4.72 5.43
C VAL A 40 -20.57 4.98 4.42
N LYS A 41 -20.90 5.03 3.12
CA LYS A 41 -19.92 5.30 2.07
C LYS A 41 -19.24 6.64 2.29
N GLU A 42 -19.99 7.67 2.67
CA GLU A 42 -19.45 9.00 3.01
C GLU A 42 -18.55 8.97 4.25
N LEU A 43 -18.96 8.26 5.30
CA LEU A 43 -18.13 8.01 6.50
C LEU A 43 -16.82 7.30 6.15
N VAL A 44 -16.88 6.26 5.31
CA VAL A 44 -15.70 5.51 4.86
C VAL A 44 -14.76 6.41 4.03
N VAL A 45 -15.30 7.20 3.10
CA VAL A 45 -14.52 8.14 2.28
C VAL A 45 -13.89 9.23 3.14
N SER A 46 -14.63 9.82 4.09
CA SER A 46 -14.11 10.84 4.99
C SER A 46 -13.01 10.30 5.93
N TYR A 47 -13.17 9.06 6.41
CA TYR A 47 -12.14 8.37 7.18
C TYR A 47 -10.88 8.11 6.35
N GLN A 48 -11.00 7.62 5.12
CA GLN A 48 -9.86 7.44 4.20
C GLN A 48 -9.14 8.76 3.94
N ASN A 49 -9.87 9.84 3.65
CA ASN A 49 -9.27 11.17 3.46
C ASN A 49 -8.53 11.67 4.70
N THR A 50 -9.01 11.34 5.90
CA THR A 50 -8.35 11.69 7.17
C THR A 50 -7.05 10.89 7.34
N LEU A 51 -7.08 9.59 7.05
CA LEU A 51 -5.88 8.75 7.07
C LEU A 51 -4.83 9.23 6.05
N GLU A 52 -5.24 9.57 4.83
CA GLU A 52 -4.35 10.13 3.80
C GLU A 52 -3.68 11.43 4.29
N LYS A 53 -4.44 12.31 4.95
CA LYS A 53 -3.90 13.53 5.56
C LYS A 53 -2.88 13.23 6.65
N GLU A 54 -3.17 12.31 7.56
CA GLU A 54 -2.23 11.94 8.63
C GLU A 54 -0.93 11.33 8.08
N ILE A 55 -1.02 10.49 7.05
CA ILE A 55 0.16 9.95 6.35
C ILE A 55 0.98 11.08 5.72
N SER A 56 0.31 11.99 5.00
CA SER A 56 0.96 13.14 4.36
C SER A 56 1.60 14.10 5.37
N ASN A 57 0.91 14.36 6.48
CA ASN A 57 1.40 15.17 7.59
C ASN A 57 2.67 14.54 8.18
N ARG A 58 2.66 13.23 8.42
CA ARG A 58 3.83 12.51 8.96
C ARG A 58 5.01 12.57 8.00
N TRP A 59 4.79 12.33 6.71
CA TRP A 59 5.84 12.45 5.71
C TRP A 59 6.38 13.87 5.60
N THR A 60 5.51 14.88 5.69
CA THR A 60 5.91 16.28 5.69
C THR A 60 6.73 16.62 6.94
N ALA A 61 6.35 16.09 8.11
CA ALA A 61 7.10 16.25 9.34
C ALA A 61 8.50 15.60 9.24
N ASP A 62 8.58 14.39 8.69
CA ASP A 62 9.86 13.70 8.46
C ASP A 62 10.79 14.51 7.52
N MET A 63 10.22 15.12 6.46
CA MET A 63 10.99 15.97 5.53
C MET A 63 11.40 17.33 6.14
N LYS A 64 10.60 17.87 7.06
CA LYS A 64 10.89 19.14 7.76
C LYS A 64 11.80 18.98 8.96
N SER A 65 11.96 17.76 9.49
CA SER A 65 12.87 17.48 10.61
C SER A 65 14.31 17.88 10.27
N ASP A 66 15.15 18.20 11.25
CA ASP A 66 16.57 18.49 10.99
C ASP A 66 17.41 17.23 10.73
N SER A 67 16.81 16.05 10.88
CA SER A 67 17.46 14.75 10.66
C SER A 67 17.65 14.45 9.17
N TRP A 68 18.90 14.35 8.72
CA TRP A 68 19.24 13.95 7.35
C TRP A 68 18.71 12.54 7.02
N LEU A 69 18.76 11.62 7.98
CA LEU A 69 18.29 10.25 7.77
C LEU A 69 16.78 10.24 7.55
N SER A 70 16.00 11.01 8.32
CA SER A 70 14.55 11.11 8.15
C SER A 70 14.16 11.67 6.78
N LYS A 71 14.93 12.63 6.25
CA LYS A 71 14.73 13.18 4.89
C LYS A 71 14.99 12.15 3.80
N ASN A 72 15.99 11.29 3.98
CA ASN A 72 16.51 10.42 2.93
C ASN A 72 16.15 8.94 3.10
N ILE A 73 15.45 8.55 4.17
CA ILE A 73 15.17 7.13 4.44
C ILE A 73 14.43 6.44 3.29
N ARG A 74 13.45 7.11 2.67
CA ARG A 74 12.69 6.55 1.53
C ARG A 74 13.57 6.24 0.32
N PRO A 75 14.32 7.22 -0.25
CA PRO A 75 15.22 6.92 -1.36
C PRO A 75 16.36 5.97 -0.97
N LEU A 76 16.83 5.99 0.29
CA LEU A 76 17.88 5.08 0.75
C LEU A 76 17.40 3.62 0.82
N VAL A 77 16.19 3.38 1.34
CA VAL A 77 15.59 2.04 1.36
C VAL A 77 15.38 1.54 -0.07
N LEU A 78 14.92 2.39 -0.98
CA LEU A 78 14.77 2.03 -2.38
C LEU A 78 16.11 1.63 -3.01
N ALA A 79 17.16 2.44 -2.82
CA ALA A 79 18.50 2.14 -3.31
C ALA A 79 19.05 0.85 -2.71
N PHE A 80 18.84 0.61 -1.42
CA PHE A 80 19.25 -0.61 -0.73
C PHE A 80 18.57 -1.86 -1.30
N LEU A 81 17.26 -1.81 -1.58
CA LEU A 81 16.53 -2.93 -2.17
C LEU A 81 17.00 -3.24 -3.60
N VAL A 82 17.23 -2.19 -4.40
CA VAL A 82 17.80 -2.35 -5.76
C VAL A 82 19.20 -2.95 -5.70
N LEU A 83 20.05 -2.46 -4.80
CA LEU A 83 21.40 -3.01 -4.59
C LEU A 83 21.36 -4.48 -4.17
N SER A 84 20.47 -4.82 -3.22
CA SER A 84 20.27 -6.21 -2.78
C SER A 84 19.85 -7.12 -3.93
N THR A 85 19.03 -6.62 -4.84
CA THR A 85 18.63 -7.35 -6.06
C THR A 85 19.80 -7.54 -7.02
N VAL A 86 20.65 -6.53 -7.19
CA VAL A 86 21.87 -6.65 -8.01
C VAL A 86 22.83 -7.69 -7.40
N LEU A 87 23.01 -7.70 -6.08
CA LEU A 87 23.82 -8.71 -5.39
C LEU A 87 23.27 -10.14 -5.60
N MET A 88 21.96 -10.31 -5.58
CA MET A 88 21.32 -11.60 -5.88
C MET A 88 21.66 -12.10 -7.29
N ILE A 89 21.73 -11.21 -8.29
CA ILE A 89 22.13 -11.57 -9.66
C ILE A 89 23.56 -12.09 -9.70
N PHE A 90 24.49 -11.49 -8.95
CA PHE A 90 25.88 -11.97 -8.90
C PHE A 90 26.02 -13.34 -8.21
N ILE A 91 25.20 -13.60 -7.19
CA ILE A 91 25.14 -14.90 -6.53
C ILE A 91 24.60 -15.96 -7.50
N ASP A 92 23.51 -15.66 -8.21
CA ASP A 92 22.90 -16.56 -9.20
C ASP A 92 23.81 -16.81 -10.42
N ALA A 93 24.55 -15.80 -10.87
CA ALA A 93 25.55 -15.91 -11.92
C ALA A 93 26.79 -16.74 -11.54
N GLY A 94 26.85 -17.28 -10.32
CA GLY A 94 27.91 -18.17 -9.86
C GLY A 94 29.21 -17.46 -9.45
N VAL A 95 29.19 -16.13 -9.30
CA VAL A 95 30.36 -15.36 -8.84
C VAL A 95 30.63 -15.59 -7.35
N VAL A 96 29.59 -15.93 -6.59
CA VAL A 96 29.66 -16.26 -5.16
C VAL A 96 28.98 -17.62 -4.94
N GLN A 97 29.68 -18.59 -4.33
CA GLN A 97 29.11 -19.89 -3.99
C GLN A 97 28.25 -19.79 -2.72
N PHE A 98 27.07 -19.18 -2.84
CA PHE A 98 26.08 -19.07 -1.79
C PHE A 98 24.72 -19.46 -2.35
N HIS A 99 24.04 -20.43 -1.72
CA HIS A 99 22.69 -20.80 -2.12
C HIS A 99 21.68 -19.96 -1.36
N VAL A 100 20.86 -19.21 -2.09
CA VAL A 100 19.78 -18.39 -1.51
C VAL A 100 18.49 -19.17 -1.62
N GLU A 101 17.85 -19.46 -0.48
CA GLU A 101 16.56 -20.14 -0.46
C GLU A 101 15.44 -19.27 -1.09
N GLU A 102 14.48 -19.93 -1.75
CA GLU A 102 13.33 -19.29 -2.44
C GLU A 102 12.51 -18.37 -1.53
N LYS A 103 12.38 -18.69 -0.24
CA LYS A 103 11.65 -17.83 0.71
C LYS A 103 12.26 -16.42 0.83
N TRP A 104 13.58 -16.28 0.62
CA TRP A 104 14.28 -15.01 0.70
C TRP A 104 14.16 -14.21 -0.61
N THR A 105 14.18 -14.90 -1.76
CA THR A 105 13.89 -14.26 -3.05
C THR A 105 12.45 -13.75 -3.11
N ASP A 106 11.50 -14.55 -2.63
CA ASP A 106 10.08 -14.18 -2.59
C ASP A 106 9.84 -13.00 -1.65
N LEU A 107 10.47 -13.01 -0.47
CA LEU A 107 10.40 -11.88 0.46
C LEU A 107 10.98 -10.61 -0.16
N LEU A 108 12.14 -10.70 -0.81
CA LEU A 108 12.78 -9.56 -1.46
C LEU A 108 11.88 -9.00 -2.58
N GLN A 109 11.31 -9.86 -3.42
CA GLN A 109 10.39 -9.46 -4.48
C GLN A 109 9.14 -8.77 -3.92
N LEU A 110 8.52 -9.33 -2.88
CA LEU A 110 7.35 -8.74 -2.24
C LEU A 110 7.67 -7.34 -1.70
N VAL A 111 8.73 -7.21 -0.92
CA VAL A 111 9.14 -5.93 -0.33
C VAL A 111 9.48 -4.92 -1.43
N LEU A 112 10.16 -5.34 -2.49
CA LEU A 112 10.53 -4.48 -3.61
C LEU A 112 9.30 -3.92 -4.34
N ILE A 113 8.33 -4.75 -4.68
CA ILE A 113 7.08 -4.32 -5.33
C ILE A 113 6.28 -3.40 -4.39
N THR A 114 6.15 -3.74 -3.11
CA THR A 114 5.42 -2.92 -2.14
C THR A 114 6.07 -1.56 -1.94
N VAL A 115 7.40 -1.49 -1.80
CA VAL A 115 8.11 -0.22 -1.57
C VAL A 115 8.14 0.64 -2.83
N ILE A 116 8.40 0.07 -4.01
CA ILE A 116 8.35 0.79 -5.29
C ILE A 116 6.93 1.30 -5.56
N GLY A 117 5.92 0.46 -5.34
CA GLY A 117 4.51 0.81 -5.46
C GLY A 117 4.12 1.94 -4.50
N ALA A 118 4.53 1.88 -3.24
CA ALA A 118 4.26 2.96 -2.28
C ALA A 118 4.98 4.27 -2.66
N TYR A 119 6.23 4.19 -3.13
CA TYR A 119 7.04 5.37 -3.45
C TYR A 119 6.60 6.08 -4.74
N PHE A 120 6.32 5.33 -5.81
CA PHE A 120 5.93 5.89 -7.11
C PHE A 120 4.42 5.86 -7.38
N GLY A 121 3.70 4.87 -6.85
CA GLY A 121 2.25 4.71 -7.04
C GLY A 121 1.43 5.76 -6.30
N GLY A 122 1.83 6.16 -5.09
CA GLY A 122 1.18 7.25 -4.36
C GLY A 122 1.19 8.57 -5.14
N ARG A 123 2.33 8.90 -5.78
CA ARG A 123 2.47 10.11 -6.62
C ARG A 123 1.69 10.03 -7.94
N SER A 124 1.42 8.82 -8.43
CA SER A 124 0.67 8.61 -9.67
C SER A 124 -0.84 8.73 -9.44
N LEU A 125 -1.35 8.17 -8.34
CA LEU A 125 -2.76 8.30 -7.96
C LEU A 125 -3.14 9.74 -7.58
N GLU A 126 -2.25 10.48 -6.89
CA GLU A 126 -2.45 11.92 -6.61
C GLU A 126 -2.62 12.75 -7.90
N LYS A 127 -1.90 12.42 -8.97
CA LYS A 127 -2.01 13.13 -10.25
C LYS A 127 -3.31 12.82 -10.99
N VAL A 128 -3.79 11.59 -10.91
CA VAL A 128 -5.06 11.21 -11.55
C VAL A 128 -6.24 11.85 -10.81
N LYS A 129 -6.25 11.84 -9.47
CA LYS A 129 -7.31 12.45 -8.64
C LYS A 129 -7.36 13.99 -8.74
N LYS A 130 -6.26 14.64 -9.15
CA LYS A 130 -6.21 16.10 -9.38
C LYS A 130 -6.74 16.52 -10.75
N ASN A 131 -6.75 15.60 -11.72
CA ASN A 131 -7.15 15.84 -13.11
C ASN A 131 -8.51 15.22 -13.49
N ALA A 132 -9.20 14.61 -12.51
CA ALA A 132 -10.57 14.09 -12.62
C ALA A 132 -11.50 14.97 -11.78
#